data_AF-A0AAU9W5L7-F1
#
_entry.id   AF-A0AAU9W5L7-F1
#
_cell.length_a   1.000
_cell.length_b   1.000
_cell.length_c   1.000
_cell.angle_alpha   90.00
_cell.angle_beta   90.00
_cell.angle_gamma   90.00
#
_symmetry.space_group_name_H-M   'P 1'
#
loop_
_entity.id
_entity.type
_entity.pdbx_description
1 polymer ?
#
loop_
_entity_poly.entity_id
_entity_poly.type
_entity_poly.pdbx_seq_one_letter_code
_entity_poly.pdbx_strand_id
1 'polypeptide(L)'
;MGIVQYLHVVLFVLNFTLHTVAQTAVNCQNFKFVIDENVSYNHIFEGHVFRRLTVCGAAQCHVKCKDDCLCVSMNYFPQSRENNCELNDANKDMEPAAMKWRKGGNYYDLVRNFTVKGGDKDISGKHRCINRCCRPNPCLNGGVCQEICDTHGIRFSCGCPNKYTGQRCERTKLKSCEDIVKYGALTSGEYEIFNSNNDPFSVYCDLQSEPSFVWTLIQSFSLAKKDTFENKPFGVNFEINNDKKKSGLERVPIILITDEVSC
;
A
#
# COMPACT_ATOMS: atom_id res chain seq x y z
N MET A 1 30.52 -30.58 54.38
CA MET A 1 30.94 -29.91 53.12
C MET A 1 30.23 -30.47 51.88
N GLY A 2 30.02 -31.78 51.73
CA GLY A 2 29.43 -32.36 50.50
C GLY A 2 27.93 -32.10 50.26
N ILE A 3 27.10 -31.97 51.31
CA ILE A 3 25.64 -31.81 51.17
C ILE A 3 25.26 -30.41 50.63
N VAL A 4 26.02 -29.38 51.02
CA VAL A 4 25.79 -28.00 50.59
C VAL A 4 26.13 -27.83 49.10
N GLN A 5 27.20 -28.46 48.63
CA GLN A 5 27.55 -28.49 47.20
C GLN A 5 26.48 -29.23 46.37
N TYR A 6 25.91 -30.32 46.88
CA TYR A 6 24.85 -31.05 46.18
C TYR A 6 23.57 -30.21 46.03
N LEU A 7 23.17 -29.49 47.08
CA LEU A 7 22.02 -28.57 47.04
C LEU A 7 22.22 -27.42 46.03
N HIS A 8 23.43 -26.84 45.96
CA HIS A 8 23.73 -25.80 44.96
C HIS A 8 23.71 -26.32 43.53
N VAL A 9 24.20 -27.54 43.28
CA VAL A 9 24.14 -28.16 41.95
C VAL A 9 22.70 -28.47 41.55
N VAL A 10 21.87 -29.00 42.46
CA VAL A 10 20.46 -29.29 42.20
C VAL A 10 19.65 -28.01 41.93
N LEU A 11 19.90 -26.92 42.66
CA LEU A 11 19.29 -25.60 42.41
C LEU A 11 19.72 -25.00 41.06
N PHE A 12 20.98 -25.18 40.66
CA PHE A 12 21.46 -24.75 39.33
C PHE A 12 20.84 -25.56 38.20
N VAL A 13 20.68 -26.88 38.37
CA VAL A 13 20.00 -27.75 37.38
C VAL A 13 18.51 -27.42 37.30
N LEU A 14 17.84 -27.16 38.43
CA LEU A 14 16.44 -26.72 38.48
C LEU A 14 16.25 -25.36 37.76
N ASN A 15 17.15 -24.39 37.97
CA ASN A 15 17.13 -23.12 37.25
C ASN A 15 17.44 -23.27 35.75
N PHE A 16 18.30 -24.23 35.36
CA PHE A 16 18.55 -24.54 33.94
C PHE A 16 17.35 -25.24 33.28
N THR A 17 16.58 -26.04 34.02
CA THR A 17 15.35 -26.68 33.50
C THR A 17 14.14 -25.74 33.45
N LEU A 18 14.19 -24.58 34.10
CA LEU A 18 13.13 -23.56 34.05
C LEU A 18 13.30 -22.52 32.94
N HIS A 19 14.39 -22.59 32.16
CA HIS A 19 14.36 -22.03 30.81
C HIS A 19 13.76 -23.06 29.87
N THR A 20 12.43 -23.25 30.00
CA THR A 20 11.66 -23.76 28.88
C THR A 20 11.95 -22.81 27.72
N VAL A 21 12.65 -23.33 26.70
CA VAL A 21 12.70 -22.70 25.40
C VAL A 21 11.26 -22.46 25.03
N ALA A 22 10.80 -21.22 25.11
CA ALA A 22 9.50 -20.82 24.58
C ALA A 22 9.54 -21.28 23.13
N GLN A 23 8.83 -22.37 22.82
CA GLN A 23 8.74 -22.89 21.47
C GLN A 23 8.20 -21.74 20.64
N THR A 24 9.05 -21.11 19.84
CA THR A 24 8.63 -20.10 18.88
C THR A 24 7.78 -20.83 17.85
N ALA A 25 6.48 -20.90 18.10
CA ALA A 25 5.54 -21.54 17.21
C ALA A 25 5.59 -20.77 15.88
N VAL A 26 5.97 -21.48 14.82
CA VAL A 26 6.01 -20.94 13.46
C VAL A 26 4.64 -21.17 12.85
N ASN A 27 4.00 -20.10 12.37
CA ASN A 27 2.75 -20.22 11.62
C ASN A 27 3.04 -20.79 10.23
N CYS A 28 2.35 -21.86 9.86
CA CYS A 28 2.37 -22.42 8.52
C CYS A 28 1.24 -21.78 7.71
N GLN A 29 1.60 -21.16 6.58
CA GLN A 29 0.65 -20.52 5.68
C GLN A 29 0.22 -21.50 4.58
N ASN A 30 -1.07 -21.79 4.54
CA ASN A 30 -1.68 -22.64 3.52
C ASN A 30 -2.53 -21.80 2.57
N PHE A 31 -2.42 -22.11 1.28
CA PHE A 31 -3.21 -21.48 0.22
C PHE A 31 -4.11 -22.56 -0.36
N LYS A 32 -5.44 -22.36 -0.27
CA LYS A 32 -6.42 -23.23 -0.91
C LYS A 32 -6.88 -22.54 -2.19
N PHE A 33 -6.67 -23.18 -3.33
CA PHE A 33 -7.20 -22.70 -4.60
C PHE A 33 -8.17 -23.72 -5.18
N VAL A 34 -9.38 -23.26 -5.43
CA VAL A 34 -10.43 -24.00 -6.13
C VAL A 34 -10.98 -23.04 -7.18
N ILE A 35 -11.06 -23.46 -8.43
CA ILE A 35 -11.35 -22.58 -9.58
C ILE A 35 -12.70 -21.87 -9.44
N ASP A 36 -13.68 -22.49 -8.77
CA ASP A 36 -15.02 -21.92 -8.60
C ASP A 36 -15.25 -21.28 -7.21
N GLU A 37 -14.25 -21.30 -6.33
CA GLU A 37 -14.32 -20.60 -5.04
C GLU A 37 -13.59 -19.25 -5.13
N ASN A 38 -14.11 -18.25 -4.42
CA ASN A 38 -13.49 -16.91 -4.33
C ASN A 38 -13.27 -16.23 -5.69
N VAL A 39 -14.11 -16.57 -6.68
CA VAL A 39 -14.07 -16.04 -8.05
C VAL A 39 -15.25 -15.10 -8.30
N SER A 40 -15.02 -14.05 -9.07
CA SER A 40 -16.06 -13.21 -9.66
C SER A 40 -15.93 -13.26 -11.18
N TYR A 41 -16.82 -14.02 -11.81
CA TYR A 41 -16.85 -14.20 -13.26
C TYR A 41 -17.24 -12.91 -13.99
N ASN A 42 -16.63 -12.67 -15.15
CA ASN A 42 -16.83 -11.47 -15.97
C ASN A 42 -16.56 -10.16 -15.22
N HIS A 43 -15.67 -10.21 -14.23
CA HIS A 43 -15.20 -9.05 -13.50
C HIS A 43 -13.68 -9.10 -13.37
N ILE A 44 -13.09 -7.91 -13.29
CA ILE A 44 -11.67 -7.71 -13.06
C ILE A 44 -11.46 -6.59 -12.05
N PHE A 45 -10.26 -6.52 -11.52
CA PHE A 45 -9.80 -5.47 -10.62
C PHE A 45 -8.86 -4.53 -11.38
N GLU A 46 -9.23 -3.25 -11.52
CA GLU A 46 -8.47 -2.26 -12.29
C GLU A 46 -7.71 -1.28 -11.39
N GLY A 47 -6.67 -0.64 -11.92
CA GLY A 47 -5.87 0.37 -11.19
C GLY A 47 -4.84 -0.20 -10.21
N HIS A 48 -4.88 -1.50 -9.92
CA HIS A 48 -4.03 -2.19 -8.94
C HIS A 48 -3.12 -3.28 -9.54
N VAL A 49 -3.12 -3.42 -10.87
CA VAL A 49 -2.31 -4.42 -11.58
C VAL A 49 -0.84 -3.99 -11.58
N PHE A 50 0.00 -4.64 -10.78
CA PHE A 50 1.45 -4.35 -10.74
C PHE A 50 2.28 -5.30 -11.60
N ARG A 51 1.70 -6.41 -12.06
CA ARG A 51 2.41 -7.39 -12.90
C ARG A 51 1.48 -8.12 -13.87
N ARG A 52 1.95 -8.30 -15.10
CA ARG A 52 1.28 -9.05 -16.17
C ARG A 52 2.15 -10.22 -16.60
N LEU A 53 1.54 -11.38 -16.81
CA LEU A 53 2.21 -12.64 -17.11
C LEU A 53 1.37 -13.45 -18.11
N THR A 54 2.05 -14.28 -18.89
CA THR A 54 1.41 -15.34 -19.68
C THR A 54 1.56 -16.67 -18.95
N VAL A 55 0.44 -17.35 -18.72
CA VAL A 55 0.36 -18.63 -18.01
C VAL A 55 -0.60 -19.60 -18.71
N CYS A 56 -0.49 -20.88 -18.41
CA CYS A 56 -1.32 -21.94 -19.01
C CYS A 56 -2.72 -22.06 -18.40
N GLY A 57 -2.98 -21.43 -17.24
CA GLY A 57 -4.24 -21.60 -16.51
C GLY A 57 -4.35 -20.73 -15.26
N ALA A 58 -5.57 -20.59 -14.74
CA ALA A 58 -5.86 -19.85 -13.50
C ALA A 58 -5.07 -20.39 -12.30
N ALA A 59 -4.90 -21.73 -12.20
CA ALA A 59 -4.10 -22.34 -11.15
C ALA A 59 -2.63 -21.91 -11.18
N GLN A 60 -2.05 -21.79 -12.38
CA GLN A 60 -0.68 -21.28 -12.51
C GLN A 60 -0.61 -19.79 -12.20
N CYS A 61 -1.61 -19.00 -12.60
CA CYS A 61 -1.73 -17.60 -12.17
C CYS A 61 -1.75 -17.48 -10.64
N HIS A 62 -2.52 -18.35 -9.97
CA HIS A 62 -2.59 -18.40 -8.52
C HIS A 62 -1.25 -18.77 -7.87
N VAL A 63 -0.50 -19.71 -8.44
CA VAL A 63 0.87 -20.00 -7.97
C VAL A 63 1.76 -18.75 -8.11
N LYS A 64 1.68 -18.04 -9.24
CA LYS A 64 2.45 -16.78 -9.42
C LYS A 64 2.07 -15.71 -8.40
N CYS A 65 0.79 -15.59 -8.05
CA CYS A 65 0.33 -14.69 -7.00
C CYS A 65 0.83 -15.13 -5.62
N LYS A 66 0.69 -16.41 -5.28
CA LYS A 66 1.16 -16.98 -4.02
C LYS A 66 2.66 -16.73 -3.78
N ASP A 67 3.48 -16.89 -4.83
CA ASP A 67 4.93 -16.75 -4.75
C ASP A 67 5.38 -15.27 -4.70
N ASP A 68 4.49 -14.33 -4.98
CA ASP A 68 4.76 -12.88 -4.92
C ASP A 68 4.06 -12.25 -3.70
N CYS A 69 4.84 -11.81 -2.72
CA CYS A 69 4.30 -11.29 -1.47
C CYS A 69 3.50 -9.98 -1.61
N LEU A 70 3.63 -9.26 -2.74
CA LEU A 70 2.78 -8.11 -3.04
C LEU A 70 1.37 -8.51 -3.49
N CYS A 71 1.21 -9.71 -4.04
CA CYS A 71 -0.05 -10.13 -4.62
C CYS A 71 -1.08 -10.48 -3.54
N VAL A 72 -2.29 -9.93 -3.68
CA VAL A 72 -3.45 -10.23 -2.82
C VAL A 72 -4.70 -10.65 -3.60
N SER A 73 -4.75 -10.37 -4.90
CA SER A 73 -5.77 -10.89 -5.81
C SER A 73 -5.20 -11.01 -7.24
N MET A 74 -5.91 -11.65 -8.15
CA MET A 74 -5.49 -11.75 -9.55
C MET A 74 -6.69 -11.64 -10.51
N ASN A 75 -6.42 -11.14 -11.72
CA ASN A 75 -7.33 -11.27 -12.85
C ASN A 75 -6.79 -12.35 -13.80
N TYR A 76 -7.67 -13.18 -14.34
CA TYR A 76 -7.33 -14.21 -15.31
C TYR A 76 -8.26 -14.16 -16.53
N PHE A 77 -7.69 -14.23 -17.72
CA PHE A 77 -8.38 -14.13 -19.00
C PHE A 77 -8.25 -15.43 -19.79
N PRO A 78 -9.14 -16.42 -19.60
CA PRO A 78 -9.01 -17.75 -20.20
C PRO A 78 -8.91 -17.77 -21.72
N GLN A 79 -9.46 -16.76 -22.40
CA GLN A 79 -9.46 -16.69 -23.87
C GLN A 79 -8.22 -15.97 -24.43
N SER A 80 -7.46 -15.26 -23.59
CA SER A 80 -6.25 -14.58 -24.04
C SER A 80 -5.06 -15.53 -24.08
N ARG A 81 -4.26 -15.45 -25.15
CA ARG A 81 -3.03 -16.24 -25.32
C ARG A 81 -1.80 -15.60 -24.68
N GLU A 82 -1.84 -14.29 -24.44
CA GLU A 82 -0.75 -13.52 -23.87
C GLU A 82 -1.28 -12.63 -22.75
N ASN A 83 -0.43 -12.33 -21.76
CA ASN A 83 -0.76 -11.45 -20.62
C ASN A 83 -2.10 -11.82 -19.97
N ASN A 84 -2.40 -13.11 -19.93
CA ASN A 84 -3.68 -13.64 -19.47
C ASN A 84 -3.77 -13.77 -17.94
N CYS A 85 -2.72 -13.40 -17.22
CA CYS A 85 -2.68 -13.33 -15.76
C CYS A 85 -2.18 -11.95 -15.32
N GLU A 86 -2.99 -11.27 -14.52
CA GLU A 86 -2.65 -9.99 -13.90
C GLU A 86 -2.63 -10.17 -12.38
N LEU A 87 -1.54 -9.75 -11.73
CA LEU A 87 -1.41 -9.78 -10.27
C LEU A 87 -1.73 -8.40 -9.70
N ASN A 88 -2.53 -8.36 -8.65
CA ASN A 88 -3.02 -7.12 -8.04
C ASN A 88 -2.50 -6.97 -6.61
N ASP A 89 -2.17 -5.73 -6.23
CA ASP A 89 -1.68 -5.36 -4.89
C ASP A 89 -2.78 -5.03 -3.87
N ALA A 90 -4.04 -4.98 -4.34
CA ALA A 90 -5.24 -4.84 -3.54
C ALA A 90 -6.33 -5.84 -3.99
N ASN A 91 -7.39 -5.94 -3.18
CA ASN A 91 -8.54 -6.80 -3.40
C ASN A 91 -9.85 -6.01 -3.22
N LYS A 92 -10.98 -6.66 -3.49
CA LYS A 92 -12.31 -6.06 -3.40
C LYS A 92 -12.71 -5.57 -2.00
N ASP A 93 -12.12 -6.12 -0.94
CA ASP A 93 -12.43 -5.73 0.44
C ASP A 93 -11.69 -4.43 0.81
N MET A 94 -10.50 -4.24 0.24
CA MET A 94 -9.67 -3.04 0.43
C MET A 94 -10.15 -1.87 -0.43
N GLU A 95 -10.49 -2.12 -1.70
CA GLU A 95 -10.96 -1.08 -2.64
C GLU A 95 -12.13 -1.61 -3.49
N PRO A 96 -13.36 -1.60 -2.95
CA PRO A 96 -14.53 -2.14 -3.66
C PRO A 96 -14.81 -1.45 -4.99
N ALA A 97 -14.45 -0.16 -5.13
CA ALA A 97 -14.74 0.61 -6.34
C ALA A 97 -13.83 0.25 -7.52
N ALA A 98 -12.69 -0.40 -7.28
CA ALA A 98 -11.78 -0.89 -8.32
C ALA A 98 -12.29 -2.16 -9.02
N MET A 99 -13.35 -2.79 -8.51
CA MET A 99 -14.01 -3.92 -9.15
C MET A 99 -14.84 -3.47 -10.35
N LYS A 100 -14.54 -4.00 -11.53
CA LYS A 100 -15.16 -3.61 -12.81
C LYS A 100 -15.66 -4.83 -13.58
N TRP A 101 -16.83 -4.68 -14.19
CA TRP A 101 -17.33 -5.68 -15.12
C TRP A 101 -16.47 -5.69 -16.39
N ARG A 102 -16.03 -6.87 -16.82
CA ARG A 102 -15.33 -7.08 -18.09
C ARG A 102 -15.58 -8.49 -18.59
N LYS A 103 -16.29 -8.60 -19.70
CA LYS A 103 -16.60 -9.89 -20.33
C LYS A 103 -15.32 -10.71 -20.58
N GLY A 104 -15.33 -11.96 -20.14
CA GLY A 104 -14.22 -12.90 -20.34
C GLY A 104 -13.01 -12.72 -19.43
N GLY A 105 -13.03 -11.75 -18.51
CA GLY A 105 -12.07 -11.64 -17.41
C GLY A 105 -12.67 -12.18 -16.11
N ASN A 106 -11.88 -12.92 -15.34
CA ASN A 106 -12.30 -13.49 -14.06
C ASN A 106 -11.36 -13.02 -12.96
N TYR A 107 -11.94 -12.46 -11.90
CA TYR A 107 -11.23 -12.01 -10.70
C TYR A 107 -11.20 -13.12 -9.65
N TYR A 108 -10.07 -13.28 -8.95
CA TYR A 108 -9.91 -14.24 -7.86
C TYR A 108 -9.27 -13.60 -6.63
N ASP A 109 -9.87 -13.79 -5.45
CA ASP A 109 -9.24 -13.43 -4.17
C ASP A 109 -8.17 -14.45 -3.76
N LEU A 110 -7.05 -13.97 -3.19
CA LEU A 110 -6.03 -14.84 -2.60
C LEU A 110 -6.33 -15.11 -1.11
N VAL A 111 -7.10 -16.16 -0.85
CA VAL A 111 -7.47 -16.58 0.51
C VAL A 111 -6.42 -17.50 1.12
N ARG A 112 -6.04 -17.21 2.37
CA ARG A 112 -5.03 -17.94 3.14
C ARG A 112 -5.59 -18.46 4.45
N ASN A 113 -5.09 -19.63 4.87
CA ASN A 113 -5.33 -20.18 6.20
C ASN A 113 -4.00 -20.35 6.94
N PHE A 114 -3.95 -19.95 8.21
CA PHE A 114 -2.78 -20.13 9.06
C PHE A 114 -3.01 -21.27 10.04
N THR A 115 -1.98 -22.09 10.21
CA THR A 115 -1.98 -23.23 11.15
C THR A 115 -0.75 -23.13 12.03
N VAL A 116 -0.89 -23.45 13.32
CA VAL A 116 0.24 -23.43 14.26
C VAL A 116 0.89 -24.82 14.26
N LYS A 117 2.23 -24.88 14.23
CA LYS A 117 2.95 -26.14 14.44
C LYS A 117 2.59 -26.69 15.83
N GLY A 118 1.81 -27.77 15.86
CA GLY A 118 1.20 -28.32 17.08
C GLY A 118 -0.27 -28.74 16.90
N GLY A 119 -0.91 -28.31 15.80
CA GLY A 119 -2.28 -28.73 15.44
C GLY A 119 -3.39 -27.80 15.91
N ASP A 120 -3.05 -26.78 16.70
CA ASP A 120 -4.02 -25.77 17.14
C ASP A 120 -4.33 -24.75 16.03
N LYS A 121 -5.59 -24.32 15.98
CA LYS A 121 -6.03 -23.19 15.14
C LYS A 121 -5.37 -21.91 15.67
N ASP A 122 -4.86 -21.06 14.77
CA ASP A 122 -4.19 -19.81 15.14
C ASP A 122 -5.12 -18.92 15.97
N ILE A 123 -4.83 -18.79 17.27
CA ILE A 123 -5.52 -17.86 18.17
C ILE A 123 -4.79 -16.53 18.02
N SER A 124 -5.38 -15.63 17.23
CA SER A 124 -4.94 -14.25 17.04
C SER A 124 -4.50 -13.65 18.39
N GLY A 125 -3.23 -13.28 18.50
CA GLY A 125 -2.65 -12.61 19.67
C GLY A 125 -1.65 -13.41 20.51
N LYS A 126 -1.49 -14.73 20.32
CA LYS A 126 -0.52 -15.53 21.11
C LYS A 126 0.74 -15.97 20.35
N HIS A 127 0.70 -15.95 19.02
CA HIS A 127 1.78 -16.45 18.18
C HIS A 127 2.46 -15.34 17.36
N ARG A 128 3.77 -15.48 17.16
CA ARG A 128 4.54 -14.59 16.29
C ARG A 128 4.18 -14.89 14.83
N CYS A 129 3.61 -13.91 14.13
CA CYS A 129 3.37 -14.04 12.69
C CYS A 129 4.69 -14.26 11.96
N ILE A 130 4.78 -15.38 11.24
CA ILE A 130 5.91 -15.70 10.37
C ILE A 130 5.35 -16.19 9.03
N ASN A 131 5.44 -15.38 7.98
CA ASN A 131 4.99 -15.74 6.62
C ASN A 131 6.10 -15.68 5.56
N ARG A 132 7.32 -15.28 5.97
CA ARG A 132 8.54 -15.17 5.15
C ARG A 132 8.54 -14.06 4.10
N CYS A 133 7.55 -13.19 4.07
CA CYS A 133 7.51 -12.07 3.13
C CYS A 133 8.54 -10.97 3.43
N CYS A 134 9.12 -10.94 4.64
CA CYS A 134 10.23 -10.04 4.96
C CYS A 134 11.62 -10.66 4.69
N ARG A 135 11.70 -11.78 3.95
CA ARG A 135 12.96 -12.48 3.65
C ARG A 135 13.04 -12.92 2.17
N PRO A 136 13.69 -12.14 1.29
CA PRO A 136 14.42 -10.90 1.58
C PRO A 136 13.48 -9.73 1.92
N ASN A 137 14.02 -8.67 2.53
CA ASN A 137 13.24 -7.48 2.86
C ASN A 137 12.69 -6.84 1.57
N PRO A 138 11.36 -6.75 1.36
CA PRO A 138 10.77 -6.16 0.17
C PRO A 138 10.78 -4.63 0.23
N CYS A 139 10.91 -4.02 1.40
CA CYS A 139 10.93 -2.56 1.55
C CYS A 139 12.22 -1.98 0.97
N LEU A 140 12.07 -0.96 0.13
CA LEU A 140 13.16 -0.23 -0.51
C LEU A 140 13.66 0.90 0.38
N ASN A 141 14.76 1.54 -0.02
CA ASN A 141 15.29 2.76 0.59
C ASN A 141 15.51 2.68 2.12
N GLY A 142 15.86 1.49 2.63
CA GLY A 142 16.11 1.27 4.06
C GLY A 142 14.84 1.10 4.91
N GLY A 143 13.69 0.83 4.28
CA GLY A 143 12.44 0.55 5.00
C GLY A 143 12.50 -0.69 5.87
N VAL A 144 11.76 -0.66 6.98
CA VAL A 144 11.65 -1.77 7.94
C VAL A 144 10.41 -2.60 7.61
N CYS A 145 10.60 -3.89 7.35
CA CYS A 145 9.49 -4.80 7.00
C CYS A 145 8.89 -5.46 8.24
N GLN A 146 7.56 -5.52 8.28
CA GLN A 146 6.79 -6.28 9.24
C GLN A 146 5.88 -7.28 8.53
N GLU A 147 5.93 -8.55 8.93
CA GLU A 147 5.08 -9.61 8.38
C GLU A 147 3.66 -9.51 8.92
N ILE A 148 2.67 -9.72 8.04
CA ILE A 148 1.25 -9.66 8.36
C ILE A 148 0.61 -11.01 7.99
N CYS A 149 -0.06 -11.62 8.97
CA CYS A 149 -0.74 -12.90 8.81
C CYS A 149 -2.24 -12.67 8.73
N ASP A 150 -2.66 -11.89 7.73
CA ASP A 150 -4.06 -11.69 7.39
C ASP A 150 -4.53 -12.73 6.36
N THR A 151 -5.77 -13.19 6.47
CA THR A 151 -6.33 -14.24 5.60
C THR A 151 -6.68 -13.72 4.21
N HIS A 152 -7.01 -12.44 4.05
CA HIS A 152 -7.49 -11.84 2.79
C HIS A 152 -6.63 -10.66 2.29
N GLY A 153 -6.00 -9.89 3.19
CA GLY A 153 -5.33 -8.64 2.90
C GLY A 153 -3.81 -8.73 2.67
N ILE A 154 -3.12 -7.60 2.80
CA ILE A 154 -1.67 -7.50 2.57
C ILE A 154 -0.86 -8.48 3.45
N ARG A 155 0.30 -8.89 2.95
CA ARG A 155 1.16 -9.89 3.60
C ARG A 155 2.33 -9.28 4.37
N PHE A 156 2.60 -8.01 4.17
CA PHE A 156 3.61 -7.27 4.90
C PHE A 156 3.29 -5.78 4.86
N SER A 157 3.87 -5.03 5.78
CA SER A 157 3.91 -3.56 5.74
C SER A 157 5.34 -3.07 5.82
N CYS A 158 5.58 -1.88 5.27
CA CYS A 158 6.86 -1.20 5.34
C CYS A 158 6.76 0.06 6.19
N GLY A 159 7.58 0.13 7.24
CA GLY A 159 7.88 1.37 7.94
C GLY A 159 8.88 2.18 7.12
N CYS A 160 8.40 3.22 6.43
CA CYS A 160 9.23 4.02 5.56
C CYS A 160 10.02 5.11 6.32
N PRO A 161 11.31 5.33 6.00
CA PRO A 161 12.04 6.48 6.50
C PRO A 161 11.39 7.78 6.03
N ASN A 162 11.65 8.87 6.76
CA ASN A 162 10.95 10.16 6.59
C ASN A 162 10.89 10.69 5.15
N LYS A 163 11.87 10.39 4.29
CA LYS A 163 11.93 10.89 2.91
C LYS A 163 11.16 10.05 1.89
N TYR A 164 10.67 8.87 2.26
CA TYR A 164 10.09 7.90 1.34
C TYR A 164 8.64 7.55 1.70
N THR A 165 7.88 7.15 0.69
CA THR A 165 6.46 6.75 0.77
C THR A 165 6.17 5.62 -0.22
N GLY A 166 4.95 5.12 -0.19
CA GLY A 166 4.50 3.97 -0.97
C GLY A 166 4.55 2.66 -0.19
N GLN A 167 3.91 1.62 -0.73
CA GLN A 167 3.75 0.33 -0.06
C GLN A 167 5.11 -0.33 0.27
N ARG A 168 6.13 -0.04 -0.55
CA ARG A 168 7.50 -0.53 -0.40
C ARG A 168 8.50 0.59 -0.19
N CYS A 169 8.07 1.80 0.16
CA CYS A 169 8.95 2.96 0.28
C CYS A 169 9.71 3.28 -1.03
N GLU A 170 9.10 2.96 -2.17
CA GLU A 170 9.69 3.10 -3.50
C GLU A 170 9.64 4.54 -4.04
N ARG A 171 8.76 5.38 -3.49
CA ARG A 171 8.56 6.77 -3.91
C ARG A 171 9.22 7.73 -2.93
N THR A 172 9.80 8.81 -3.44
CA THR A 172 10.23 9.94 -2.61
C THR A 172 9.02 10.81 -2.26
N LYS A 173 8.96 11.34 -1.04
CA LYS A 173 7.99 12.35 -0.67
C LYS A 173 8.35 13.67 -1.34
N LEU A 174 7.47 14.13 -2.24
CA LEU A 174 7.60 15.39 -2.95
C LEU A 174 7.05 16.52 -2.07
N LYS A 175 7.72 17.68 -2.04
CA LYS A 175 7.33 18.80 -1.16
C LYS A 175 6.78 19.99 -1.92
N SER A 176 6.93 20.03 -3.24
CA SER A 176 6.49 21.14 -4.09
C SER A 176 6.11 20.67 -5.50
N CYS A 177 5.45 21.54 -6.26
CA CYS A 177 5.23 21.32 -7.71
C CYS A 177 6.55 21.30 -8.49
N GLU A 178 7.59 22.00 -8.01
CA GLU A 178 8.94 21.93 -8.59
C GLU A 178 9.51 20.51 -8.47
N ASP A 179 9.42 19.90 -7.28
CA ASP A 179 9.82 18.50 -7.09
C ASP A 179 9.07 17.58 -8.05
N ILE A 180 7.77 17.81 -8.25
CA ILE A 180 6.94 17.00 -9.16
C ILE A 180 7.49 16.99 -10.59
N VAL A 181 7.90 18.14 -11.13
CA VAL A 181 8.53 18.22 -12.46
C VAL A 181 9.91 17.57 -12.46
N LYS A 182 10.71 17.81 -11.42
CA LYS A 182 12.05 17.22 -11.28
C LYS A 182 12.03 15.69 -11.27
N TYR A 183 10.96 15.09 -10.73
CA TYR A 183 10.74 13.65 -10.73
C TYR A 183 9.95 13.13 -11.96
N GLY A 184 9.79 13.96 -13.00
CA GLY A 184 9.40 13.54 -14.35
C GLY A 184 7.93 13.76 -14.71
N ALA A 185 7.14 14.44 -13.88
CA ALA A 185 5.79 14.80 -14.26
C ALA A 185 5.79 15.92 -15.31
N LEU A 186 4.92 15.79 -16.32
CA LEU A 186 4.86 16.73 -17.45
C LEU A 186 3.49 17.40 -17.60
N THR A 187 2.47 16.99 -16.85
CA THR A 187 1.08 17.39 -17.05
C THR A 187 0.55 18.20 -15.87
N SER A 188 -0.15 19.30 -16.12
CA SER A 188 -0.84 20.03 -15.05
C SER A 188 -1.95 19.18 -14.43
N GLY A 189 -2.18 19.29 -13.12
CA GLY A 189 -3.15 18.45 -12.42
C GLY A 189 -3.04 18.52 -10.90
N GLU A 190 -3.86 17.74 -10.21
CA GLU A 190 -3.76 17.56 -8.76
C GLU A 190 -2.69 16.51 -8.42
N TYR A 191 -1.83 16.87 -7.46
CA TYR A 191 -0.75 16.03 -6.96
C TYR A 191 -0.75 16.01 -5.44
N GLU A 192 -0.29 14.90 -4.85
CA GLU A 192 -0.07 14.79 -3.41
C GLU A 192 1.36 15.22 -3.08
N ILE A 193 1.50 16.22 -2.20
CA ILE A 193 2.78 16.66 -1.64
C ILE A 193 2.77 16.55 -0.12
N PHE A 194 3.95 16.60 0.50
CA PHE A 194 4.13 16.41 1.94
C PHE A 194 4.63 17.69 2.60
N ASN A 195 4.00 18.06 3.72
CA ASN A 195 4.42 19.21 4.52
C ASN A 195 5.71 18.89 5.31
N SER A 196 6.21 19.87 6.09
CA SER A 196 7.39 19.69 6.94
C SER A 196 7.26 18.60 8.02
N ASN A 197 6.02 18.31 8.43
CA ASN A 197 5.68 17.25 9.39
C ASN A 197 5.46 15.89 8.72
N ASN A 198 5.63 15.79 7.39
CA ASN A 198 5.33 14.62 6.57
C ASN A 198 3.84 14.24 6.47
N ASP A 199 2.94 15.18 6.70
CA ASP A 199 1.52 14.98 6.41
C ASP A 199 1.25 15.20 4.92
N PRO A 200 0.52 14.30 4.25
CA PRO A 200 0.15 14.45 2.84
C PRO A 200 -0.99 15.47 2.67
N PHE A 201 -0.93 16.27 1.61
CA PHE A 201 -2.04 17.11 1.17
C PHE A 201 -2.02 17.29 -0.36
N SER A 202 -3.20 17.51 -0.94
CA SER A 202 -3.36 17.69 -2.39
C SER A 202 -3.16 19.15 -2.78
N VAL A 203 -2.39 19.37 -3.86
CA VAL A 203 -2.22 20.67 -4.50
C VAL A 203 -2.45 20.55 -6.00
N TYR A 204 -2.98 21.61 -6.62
CA TYR A 204 -3.00 21.69 -8.08
C TYR A 204 -1.70 22.32 -8.56
N CYS A 205 -0.96 21.59 -9.40
CA CYS A 205 0.25 22.07 -10.05
C CYS A 205 -0.05 22.40 -11.51
N ASP A 206 0.31 23.61 -11.93
CA ASP A 206 0.30 23.99 -13.33
C ASP A 206 1.72 24.00 -13.90
N LEU A 207 1.99 23.02 -14.75
CA LEU A 207 3.32 22.69 -15.27
C LEU A 207 3.48 23.12 -16.75
N GLN A 208 2.42 23.63 -17.37
CA GLN A 208 2.33 23.78 -18.83
C GLN A 208 1.84 25.15 -19.30
N SER A 209 1.15 25.93 -18.45
CA SER A 209 0.61 27.23 -18.88
C SER A 209 1.69 28.25 -19.25
N GLU A 210 2.87 28.14 -18.67
CA GLU A 210 3.99 29.02 -18.97
C GLU A 210 5.30 28.23 -19.08
N PRO A 211 6.00 28.29 -20.23
CA PRO A 211 7.25 27.56 -20.41
C PRO A 211 8.30 27.98 -19.38
N SER A 212 8.99 26.99 -18.80
CA SER A 212 10.03 27.16 -17.77
C SER A 212 9.54 27.57 -16.38
N PHE A 213 8.24 27.79 -16.20
CA PHE A 213 7.65 28.08 -14.90
C PHE A 213 6.80 26.91 -14.40
N VAL A 214 6.81 26.73 -13.09
CA VAL A 214 6.01 25.73 -12.39
C VAL A 214 5.20 26.44 -11.33
N TRP A 215 3.88 26.32 -11.42
CA TRP A 215 2.96 27.04 -10.54
C TRP A 215 2.27 26.10 -9.58
N THR A 216 2.13 26.56 -8.34
CA THR A 216 1.32 25.89 -7.30
C THR A 216 0.07 26.71 -7.03
N LEU A 217 -1.12 26.11 -7.13
CA LEU A 217 -2.37 26.78 -6.76
C LEU A 217 -2.49 26.85 -5.24
N ILE A 218 -2.42 28.07 -4.70
CA ILE A 218 -2.50 28.32 -3.25
C ILE A 218 -3.91 28.66 -2.76
N GLN A 219 -4.81 29.06 -3.66
CA GLN A 219 -6.20 29.38 -3.32
C GLN A 219 -7.11 29.32 -4.56
N SER A 220 -8.32 28.79 -4.39
CA SER A 220 -9.39 28.90 -5.38
C SER A 220 -10.73 29.08 -4.68
N PHE A 221 -11.61 29.94 -5.21
CA PHE A 221 -12.95 30.13 -4.69
C PHE A 221 -13.98 30.12 -5.82
N SER A 222 -15.19 29.66 -5.49
CA SER A 222 -16.33 29.81 -6.40
C SER A 222 -16.78 31.27 -6.41
N LEU A 223 -16.89 31.85 -7.61
CA LEU A 223 -17.40 33.22 -7.78
C LEU A 223 -18.80 33.39 -7.18
N ALA A 224 -19.62 32.34 -7.22
CA ALA A 224 -20.96 32.32 -6.60
C ALA A 224 -20.93 32.46 -5.07
N LYS A 225 -19.77 32.28 -4.42
CA LYS A 225 -19.57 32.44 -2.97
C LYS A 225 -18.68 33.64 -2.63
N LYS A 226 -18.54 34.61 -3.55
CA LYS A 226 -17.65 35.78 -3.40
C LYS A 226 -17.76 36.44 -2.02
N ASP A 227 -18.98 36.75 -1.56
CA ASP A 227 -19.23 37.45 -0.30
C ASP A 227 -18.68 36.70 0.93
N THR A 228 -18.47 35.38 0.82
CA THR A 228 -17.92 34.55 1.90
C THR A 228 -16.40 34.69 2.04
N PHE A 229 -15.70 34.98 0.94
CA PHE A 229 -14.23 34.99 0.88
C PHE A 229 -13.64 36.40 0.70
N GLU A 230 -14.40 37.38 0.19
CA GLU A 230 -13.90 38.73 -0.13
C GLU A 230 -13.28 39.46 1.07
N ASN A 231 -13.83 39.25 2.27
CA ASN A 231 -13.35 39.88 3.51
C ASN A 231 -12.40 38.98 4.33
N LYS A 232 -11.90 37.89 3.74
CA LYS A 232 -11.09 36.92 4.46
C LYS A 232 -9.59 37.13 4.19
N PRO A 233 -8.74 37.10 5.23
CA PRO A 233 -7.30 37.25 5.06
C PRO A 233 -6.70 36.04 4.33
N PHE A 234 -5.68 36.31 3.52
CA PHE A 234 -4.86 35.29 2.86
C PHE A 234 -4.12 34.44 3.91
N GLY A 235 -4.07 33.12 3.72
CA GLY A 235 -3.39 32.19 4.62
C GLY A 235 -4.24 31.59 5.76
N VAL A 236 -5.49 32.03 5.92
CA VAL A 236 -6.45 31.34 6.79
C VAL A 236 -7.23 30.32 5.95
N ASN A 237 -7.26 29.07 6.40
CA ASN A 237 -7.95 28.00 5.67
C ASN A 237 -9.46 28.14 5.86
N PHE A 238 -10.19 28.30 4.75
CA PHE A 238 -11.64 28.43 4.72
C PHE A 238 -12.22 27.34 3.80
N GLU A 239 -12.15 26.10 4.24
CA GLU A 239 -12.67 24.97 3.47
C GLU A 239 -14.20 25.00 3.45
N ILE A 240 -14.79 25.10 2.26
CA ILE A 240 -16.24 24.94 2.07
C ILE A 240 -16.44 23.90 0.96
N ASN A 241 -16.71 22.65 1.36
CA ASN A 241 -16.77 21.38 0.59
C ASN A 241 -15.44 20.64 0.43
N ASN A 242 -15.10 19.80 1.42
CA ASN A 242 -14.07 18.76 1.32
C ASN A 242 -14.53 17.48 0.62
N ASP A 243 -15.68 17.49 -0.06
CA ASP A 243 -16.08 16.34 -0.86
C ASP A 243 -15.22 16.32 -2.12
N LYS A 244 -14.32 15.32 -2.19
CA LYS A 244 -13.36 14.96 -3.26
C LYS A 244 -13.96 14.76 -4.66
N LYS A 245 -15.07 15.41 -5.01
CA LYS A 245 -15.88 15.10 -6.19
C LYS A 245 -16.79 16.25 -6.62
N LYS A 246 -16.25 17.45 -6.86
CA LYS A 246 -16.93 18.43 -7.72
C LYS A 246 -15.96 19.03 -8.73
N SER A 247 -15.95 18.40 -9.89
CA SER A 247 -15.50 18.97 -11.17
C SER A 247 -16.26 20.27 -11.43
N GLY A 248 -15.62 21.39 -11.15
CA GLY A 248 -16.17 22.72 -11.31
C GLY A 248 -15.14 23.79 -10.98
N LEU A 249 -13.93 23.68 -11.55
CA LEU A 249 -12.95 24.75 -11.52
C LEU A 249 -13.36 25.81 -12.56
N GLU A 250 -14.13 26.81 -12.15
CA GLU A 250 -14.13 28.09 -12.85
C GLU A 250 -12.95 28.91 -12.34
N ARG A 251 -11.98 29.11 -13.25
CA ARG A 251 -10.73 29.85 -13.00
C ARG A 251 -11.04 31.31 -12.68
N VAL A 252 -10.62 31.78 -11.51
CA VAL A 252 -10.38 33.21 -11.25
C VAL A 252 -8.86 33.36 -11.07
N PRO A 253 -8.19 34.27 -11.80
CA PRO A 253 -6.74 34.39 -11.75
C PRO A 253 -6.36 35.09 -10.44
N ILE A 254 -5.67 34.41 -9.53
CA ILE A 254 -5.02 35.07 -8.39
C ILE A 254 -3.60 34.55 -8.24
N ILE A 255 -2.68 35.44 -8.62
CA ILE A 255 -1.31 35.69 -8.14
C ILE A 255 -0.51 34.44 -7.70
N LEU A 256 -0.09 33.69 -8.70
CA LEU A 256 1.32 33.53 -9.12
C LEU A 256 2.37 33.95 -8.06
N ILE A 257 2.98 32.98 -7.36
CA ILE A 257 4.30 33.15 -6.75
C ILE A 257 5.31 32.43 -7.65
N THR A 258 6.24 33.22 -8.19
CA THR A 258 7.39 32.74 -8.94
C THR A 258 8.39 32.12 -7.96
N ASP A 259 8.64 30.82 -8.07
CA ASP A 259 9.96 30.31 -7.69
C ASP A 259 10.87 30.59 -8.89
N GLU A 260 11.66 31.67 -8.81
CA GLU A 260 12.61 32.04 -9.85
C GLU A 260 13.61 30.89 -10.07
N VAL A 261 13.48 30.19 -11.19
CA VAL A 261 14.56 29.36 -11.72
C VAL A 261 15.58 30.30 -12.36
N SER A 262 16.49 30.81 -11.54
CA SER A 262 17.69 31.47 -12.05
C SER A 262 18.59 30.43 -12.72
N CYS A 263 18.82 30.58 -14.03
CA CYS A 263 20.01 30.08 -14.71
C CYS A 263 21.08 31.17 -14.70
#